data_AF-A0A8D9I0Z4-F1
#
_entry.id   AF-A0A8D9I0Z4-F1
#
_cell.length_a   1.000
_cell.length_b   1.000
_cell.length_c   1.000
_cell.angle_alpha   90.00
_cell.angle_beta   90.00
_cell.angle_gamma   90.00
#
_symmetry.space_group_name_H-M   'P 1'
#
loop_
_entity.id
_entity.type
_entity.pdbx_description
1 polymer ?
#
loop_
_entity_poly.entity_id
_entity_poly.type
_entity_poly.pdbx_seq_one_letter_code
_entity_poly.pdbx_strand_id
1 'polypeptide(L)' 'MTRPIICVILMVVFVLGMVAKETQGENTCHTNISYGNEGCESMVCSLDCATNWKGFGECVSTKSPNCICAYPCPN' A
#
# COMPACT_ATOMS: atom_id res chain seq x y z
N MET A 1 -1.23 6.13 -47.30
CA MET A 1 -2.07 6.46 -46.11
C MET A 1 -1.69 5.59 -44.90
N THR A 2 -0.41 5.42 -44.59
CA THR A 2 0.06 4.53 -43.49
C THR A 2 0.65 5.31 -42.32
N ARG A 3 1.21 6.50 -42.57
CA ARG A 3 1.79 7.40 -41.56
C ARG A 3 0.80 7.92 -40.48
N PRO A 4 -0.45 8.32 -40.79
CA PRO A 4 -1.32 8.89 -39.76
C PRO A 4 -1.85 7.82 -38.80
N ILE A 5 -2.05 6.58 -39.28
CA ILE A 5 -2.61 5.49 -38.48
C ILE A 5 -1.62 5.07 -37.37
N ILE A 6 -0.33 5.00 -37.69
CA ILE A 6 0.73 4.65 -36.72
C ILE A 6 0.82 5.67 -35.57
N CYS A 7 0.68 6.97 -35.89
CA CYS A 7 0.70 8.03 -34.88
C CYS A 7 -0.48 7.91 -33.91
N VAL A 8 -1.68 7.60 -34.42
CA VAL A 8 -2.88 7.42 -33.61
C VAL A 8 -2.72 6.21 -32.69
N ILE A 9 -2.19 5.09 -33.19
CA ILE A 9 -1.95 3.89 -32.38
C ILE A 9 -0.96 4.19 -31.25
N LEU A 10 0.15 4.86 -31.54
CA LEU A 10 1.15 5.23 -30.53
C LEU A 10 0.58 6.16 -29.45
N MET A 11 -0.23 7.15 -29.83
CA MET A 11 -0.87 8.05 -28.87
C MET A 11 -1.82 7.30 -27.94
N VAL A 12 -2.62 6.36 -28.45
CA VAL A 12 -3.53 5.55 -27.63
C VAL A 12 -2.76 4.66 -26.65
N VAL A 13 -1.68 4.03 -27.10
CA VAL A 13 -0.82 3.19 -26.22
C VAL A 13 -0.13 4.02 -25.15
N PHE A 14 0.33 5.24 -25.48
CA PHE A 14 1.02 6.12 -24.54
C PHE A 14 0.08 6.64 -23.44
N VAL A 15 -1.17 6.97 -23.80
CA VAL A 15 -2.20 7.35 -22.82
C VAL A 15 -2.50 6.20 -21.86
N LEU A 16 -2.65 4.97 -22.35
CA LEU A 16 -2.86 3.77 -21.51
C LEU A 16 -1.67 3.48 -20.60
N GLY A 17 -0.44 3.67 -21.08
CA GLY A 17 0.79 3.45 -20.31
C GLY A 17 0.99 4.44 -19.16
N MET A 18 0.48 5.68 -19.28
CA MET A 18 0.54 6.67 -18.20
C MET A 18 -0.45 6.38 -17.07
N VAL A 19 -1.60 5.73 -17.35
CA VAL A 19 -2.58 5.36 -16.31
C VAL A 19 -2.10 4.19 -15.45
N ALA A 20 -1.26 3.31 -15.99
CA ALA A 20 -0.72 2.15 -15.25
C ALA A 20 0.36 2.53 -14.21
N LYS A 21 0.89 3.76 -14.26
CA LYS A 21 1.88 4.24 -13.30
C LYS A 21 1.29 4.77 -11.99
N GLU A 22 -0.04 4.97 -11.94
CA GLU A 22 -0.72 5.54 -10.78
C GLU A 22 -1.45 4.50 -9.91
N THR A 23 -1.19 3.21 -10.12
CA THR A 23 -1.66 2.14 -9.21
C THR A 23 -0.59 1.64 -8.24
N GLN A 24 0.67 2.08 -8.39
CA GLN A 24 1.70 1.96 -7.35
C GLN A 24 1.60 3.18 -6.43
N GLY A 25 0.42 3.35 -5.83
CA GLY A 25 0.17 4.38 -4.83
C GLY A 25 0.94 4.06 -3.56
N GLU A 26 2.03 4.81 -3.37
CA GLU A 26 2.85 4.89 -2.16
C GLU A 26 3.68 3.62 -1.88
N ASN A 27 5.01 3.78 -1.72
CA ASN A 27 5.92 2.68 -1.34
C ASN A 27 5.72 2.34 0.14
N THR A 28 4.46 2.19 0.56
CA THR A 28 4.02 1.86 1.90
C THR A 28 3.95 0.35 2.03
N CYS A 29 4.83 -0.17 2.86
CA CYS A 29 4.85 -1.56 3.27
C CYS A 29 3.83 -1.74 4.39
N HIS A 30 3.14 -2.88 4.35
CA HIS A 30 2.23 -3.29 5.41
C HIS A 30 2.79 -4.52 6.12
N THR A 31 2.83 -4.49 7.45
CA THR A 31 3.12 -5.68 8.27
C THR A 31 1.96 -5.97 9.22
N ASN A 32 1.70 -7.24 9.46
CA ASN A 32 0.66 -7.70 10.36
C ASN A 32 1.30 -8.20 11.66
N ILE A 33 0.91 -7.63 12.78
CA ILE A 33 1.28 -8.09 14.11
C ILE A 33 0.07 -8.82 14.69
N SER A 34 0.27 -10.08 15.08
CA SER A 34 -0.73 -10.87 15.79
C SER A 34 -0.39 -10.89 17.27
N TYR A 35 -1.25 -10.25 18.09
CA TYR A 35 -1.14 -10.25 19.55
C TYR A 35 -1.77 -11.52 20.18
N GLY A 36 -2.10 -12.52 19.37
CA GLY A 36 -2.69 -13.77 19.85
C GLY A 36 -4.02 -13.54 20.58
N ASN A 37 -4.08 -13.95 21.85
CA ASN A 37 -5.29 -13.91 22.67
C ASN A 37 -5.47 -12.59 23.45
N GLU A 38 -4.48 -11.69 23.40
CA GLU A 38 -4.45 -10.48 24.23
C GLU A 38 -5.29 -9.33 23.66
N GLY A 39 -5.93 -9.53 22.49
CA GLY A 39 -6.67 -8.49 21.81
C GLY A 39 -5.73 -7.49 21.12
N CYS A 40 -6.28 -6.66 20.24
CA CYS A 40 -5.53 -5.61 19.56
C CYS A 40 -5.92 -4.31 20.20
N GLU A 41 -5.04 -3.78 21.06
CA GLU A 41 -5.21 -2.44 21.61
C GLU A 41 -4.62 -1.42 20.63
N SER A 42 -5.44 -0.49 20.17
CA SER A 42 -5.04 0.50 19.16
C SER A 42 -3.83 1.34 19.58
N MET A 43 -3.70 1.66 20.87
CA MET A 43 -2.56 2.41 21.40
C MET A 43 -1.27 1.60 21.33
N VAL A 44 -1.30 0.33 21.77
CA VAL A 44 -0.14 -0.58 21.70
C VAL A 44 0.27 -0.82 20.26
N CYS A 45 -0.69 -1.12 19.38
CA CYS A 45 -0.46 -1.31 17.96
C CYS A 45 0.21 -0.08 17.31
N SER A 46 -0.32 1.11 17.55
CA SER A 46 0.25 2.35 17.00
C SER A 46 1.66 2.62 17.52
N LEU A 47 1.90 2.40 18.83
CA LEU A 47 3.21 2.60 19.45
C LEU A 47 4.25 1.60 18.94
N ASP A 48 3.89 0.33 18.79
CA ASP A 48 4.77 -0.71 18.22
C ASP A 48 5.12 -0.39 16.78
N CYS A 49 4.14 0.02 15.97
CA CYS A 49 4.36 0.40 14.58
C CYS A 49 5.28 1.63 14.45
N ALA A 50 5.09 2.63 15.31
CA ALA A 50 5.92 3.83 15.35
C ALA A 50 7.35 3.53 15.81
N THR A 51 7.51 2.64 16.79
CA THR A 51 8.82 2.32 17.39
C THR A 51 9.67 1.46 16.46
N ASN A 52 9.08 0.44 15.82
CA ASN A 52 9.82 -0.54 15.03
C ASN A 52 9.98 -0.13 13.56
N TRP A 53 8.96 0.51 12.97
CA TRP A 53 8.94 0.83 11.54
C TRP A 53 8.79 2.32 11.23
N LYS A 54 8.72 3.19 12.25
CA LYS A 54 8.39 4.63 12.07
C LYS A 54 7.10 4.83 11.25
N GLY A 55 6.18 3.90 11.40
CA GLY A 55 4.91 3.85 10.69
C GLY A 55 3.72 4.10 11.61
N PHE A 56 2.53 3.95 11.06
CA PHE A 56 1.26 4.05 11.78
C PHE A 56 0.58 2.67 11.83
N GLY A 57 -0.02 2.36 12.98
CA GLY A 57 -0.66 1.08 13.24
C GLY A 57 -2.16 1.22 13.46
N GLU A 58 -2.94 0.34 12.85
CA GLU A 58 -4.38 0.24 13.10
C GLU A 58 -4.81 -1.20 13.40
N CYS A 59 -5.69 -1.33 14.39
CA CYS A 59 -6.33 -2.61 14.70
C CYS A 59 -7.50 -2.85 13.75
N VAL A 60 -7.43 -3.91 12.95
CA VAL A 60 -8.51 -4.27 12.03
C VAL A 60 -9.23 -5.49 12.58
N SER A 61 -10.50 -5.31 12.93
CA SER A 61 -11.29 -6.34 13.61
C SER A 61 -12.42 -6.86 12.74
N THR A 62 -12.39 -8.15 12.41
CA THR A 62 -13.58 -8.88 11.94
C THR A 62 -13.70 -10.27 12.56
N LYS A 63 -12.59 -10.99 12.81
CA LYS A 63 -12.58 -12.28 13.54
C LYS A 63 -11.30 -12.58 14.35
N SER A 64 -10.19 -11.91 14.04
CA SER A 64 -8.94 -12.00 14.78
C SER A 64 -8.41 -10.58 15.02
N PRO A 65 -8.01 -10.23 16.26
CA PRO A 65 -7.44 -8.94 16.56
C PRO A 65 -6.02 -8.83 15.97
N ASN A 66 -5.93 -8.39 14.71
CA ASN A 66 -4.66 -8.15 14.06
C ASN A 66 -4.39 -6.65 13.96
N CYS A 67 -3.15 -6.27 14.27
CA CYS A 67 -2.64 -4.93 14.07
C CYS A 67 -1.96 -4.86 12.71
N ILE A 68 -2.36 -3.88 11.89
CA ILE A 68 -1.76 -3.60 10.59
C ILE A 68 -0.91 -2.35 10.74
N CYS A 69 0.40 -2.49 10.60
CA CYS A 69 1.31 -1.36 10.49
C CYS A 69 1.48 -0.98 9.03
N ALA A 70 1.35 0.30 8.70
CA ALA A 70 1.74 0.88 7.43
C ALA A 70 2.98 1.78 7.64
N TYR A 71 4.03 1.55 6.86
CA TYR A 71 5.32 2.22 6.99
C TYR A 71 6.02 2.37 5.64
N PRO A 72 6.93 3.35 5.47
CA PRO A 72 7.70 3.45 4.24
C PRO A 72 8.60 2.22 4.06
N CYS A 73 8.48 1.54 2.93
CA CYS A 73 9.34 0.40 2.61
C CYS A 73 10.82 0.84 2.57
N PRO A 74 11.74 0.03 3.14
CA PRO A 74 13.17 0.25 2.93
C PRO A 74 13.49 0.10 1.43
N ASN A 75 14.28 1.04 0.89
CA ASN A 75 14.80 0.99 -0.48
C ASN A 75 15.80 -0.15 -0.68
#